data_AF-A0A0D1ZQS3-F1
#
_entry.id   AF-A0A0D1ZQS3-F1
#
_cell.length_a   1.000
_cell.length_b   1.000
_cell.length_c   1.000
_cell.angle_alpha   90.00
_cell.angle_beta   90.00
_cell.angle_gamma   90.00
#
_symmetry.space_group_name_H-M   'P 1'
#
loop_
_entity.id
_entity.type
_entity.pdbx_description
1 polymer ?
#
loop_
_entity_poly.entity_id
_entity_poly.type
_entity_poly.pdbx_seq_one_letter_code
_entity_poly.pdbx_strand_id
1 'polypeptide(L)'
;MSPPPEESPAPVFPPPMAAMLPPPVPASNPTSSSNSSRKRKRSDIDSANESSASSTSLFSRRTKQKIVERNNGERCWHCGGGAPDVAHVISKKDGSFSKYVTWGLLTFDHLGDEQNGLPLCPSCHRAFDDINNPGLIFIPTDLEYFIDFELKDYHNRLDVASRLSHVPPRIVPTPQMYADFLRGRQILSPEAKGGSYWRYTLRDFFPVNADKSFIPGLGPFKEPGLWCGAPMAALRRAFQVISDPTVEGIPEDQLEQLWQLRKLYARRIPCADTHESHTSDVADQDIGHRTTSDAEEPAQASATSSATSAPAHHITGAFVDNNDRRNNSLRSEAGVSRSSTTKPTFTPTLSRDARSPRLRKFGSGATTEINIQRYLTMLKS
;
A
#
# COMPACT_ATOMS: atom_id res chain seq x y z
N MET A 1 -36.52 -55.99 22.23
CA MET A 1 -36.58 -55.01 23.32
C MET A 1 -35.14 -54.72 23.71
N SER A 2 -34.61 -53.57 23.29
CA SER A 2 -33.24 -53.17 23.55
C SER A 2 -33.19 -52.38 24.87
N PRO A 3 -32.15 -52.56 25.70
CA PRO A 3 -32.02 -51.83 26.96
C PRO A 3 -31.71 -50.35 26.72
N PRO A 4 -32.15 -49.45 27.63
CA PRO A 4 -31.88 -48.03 27.51
C PRO A 4 -30.39 -47.73 27.78
N PRO A 5 -29.85 -46.67 27.16
CA PRO A 5 -28.45 -46.28 27.33
C PRO A 5 -28.20 -45.70 28.73
N GLU A 6 -27.05 -46.06 29.27
CA GLU A 6 -26.55 -45.70 30.60
C GLU A 6 -26.07 -44.23 30.60
N GLU A 7 -26.66 -43.42 31.49
CA GLU A 7 -26.36 -41.99 31.65
C GLU A 7 -24.96 -41.80 32.28
N SER A 8 -24.08 -41.13 31.54
CA SER A 8 -22.74 -40.77 32.02
C SER A 8 -22.81 -39.53 32.94
N PRO A 9 -22.16 -39.53 34.11
CA PRO A 9 -22.26 -38.43 35.07
C PRO A 9 -21.55 -37.17 34.56
N ALA A 10 -22.21 -36.03 34.73
CA ALA A 10 -21.74 -34.72 34.30
C ALA A 10 -20.48 -34.26 35.07
N PRO A 11 -19.55 -33.54 34.41
CA PRO A 11 -18.34 -33.04 35.04
C PRO A 11 -18.64 -31.91 36.03
N VAL A 12 -18.09 -32.04 37.24
CA VAL A 12 -18.16 -31.04 38.31
C VAL A 12 -17.10 -29.97 38.04
N PHE A 13 -17.53 -28.74 37.76
CA PHE A 13 -16.64 -27.60 37.63
C PHE A 13 -16.36 -26.93 38.98
N PRO A 14 -15.12 -26.50 39.26
CA PRO A 14 -14.79 -25.76 40.48
C PRO A 14 -15.37 -24.34 40.47
N PRO A 15 -15.66 -23.77 41.66
CA PRO A 15 -16.27 -22.45 41.78
C PRO A 15 -15.32 -21.31 41.34
N PRO A 16 -15.87 -20.20 40.81
CA PRO A 16 -15.10 -19.05 40.35
C PRO A 16 -14.48 -18.29 41.53
N MET A 17 -13.21 -17.90 41.38
CA MET A 17 -12.52 -17.04 42.35
C MET A 17 -13.07 -15.62 42.32
N ALA A 18 -13.35 -15.08 43.51
CA ALA A 18 -13.86 -13.74 43.70
C ALA A 18 -12.86 -12.67 43.26
N ALA A 19 -13.28 -11.77 42.36
CA ALA A 19 -12.52 -10.62 41.92
C ALA A 19 -12.44 -9.58 43.05
N MET A 20 -11.24 -9.28 43.52
CA MET A 20 -10.99 -8.17 44.44
C MET A 20 -11.04 -6.84 43.67
N LEU A 21 -11.89 -5.93 44.15
CA LEU A 21 -12.02 -4.57 43.64
C LEU A 21 -10.80 -3.71 44.06
N PRO A 22 -10.29 -2.83 43.17
CA PRO A 22 -9.25 -1.87 43.53
C PRO A 22 -9.79 -0.70 44.39
N PRO A 23 -8.93 -0.08 45.22
CA PRO A 23 -9.32 1.01 46.12
C PRO A 23 -9.59 2.34 45.37
N PRO A 24 -10.39 3.24 45.97
CA PRO A 24 -10.80 4.50 45.35
C PRO A 24 -9.67 5.53 45.30
N VAL A 25 -9.55 6.20 44.15
CA VAL A 25 -8.63 7.33 43.92
C VAL A 25 -9.24 8.62 44.49
N PRO A 26 -8.51 9.43 45.27
CA PRO A 26 -9.02 10.68 45.82
C PRO A 26 -9.16 11.77 44.75
N ALA A 27 -10.24 12.54 44.87
CA ALA A 27 -10.63 13.64 44.00
C ALA A 27 -9.72 14.87 44.18
N SER A 28 -9.27 15.43 43.05
CA SER A 28 -8.52 16.69 42.98
C SER A 28 -9.46 17.85 42.65
N ASN A 29 -9.36 18.91 43.45
CA ASN A 29 -10.21 20.10 43.50
C ASN A 29 -10.25 20.95 42.21
N PRO A 30 -11.35 21.70 41.99
CA PRO A 30 -11.46 22.70 40.93
C PRO A 30 -10.74 24.00 41.33
N THR A 31 -9.83 24.48 40.49
CA THR A 31 -9.27 25.83 40.62
C THR A 31 -10.01 26.79 39.71
N SER A 32 -10.88 27.59 40.32
CA SER A 32 -11.48 28.79 39.74
C SER A 32 -10.54 29.98 39.89
N SER A 33 -10.32 30.73 38.81
CA SER A 33 -10.07 32.20 38.76
C SER A 33 -9.50 32.53 37.37
N SER A 34 -9.57 33.72 36.78
CA SER A 34 -10.40 34.92 36.89
C SER A 34 -9.99 35.80 35.70
N ASN A 35 -10.96 36.56 35.19
CA ASN A 35 -10.88 37.67 34.23
C ASN A 35 -9.52 38.31 33.89
N SER A 36 -9.32 38.55 32.59
CA SER A 36 -8.59 39.72 32.09
C SER A 36 -9.10 40.13 30.71
N SER A 37 -10.14 40.94 30.69
CA SER A 37 -10.65 41.66 29.53
C SER A 37 -9.64 42.73 29.09
N ARG A 38 -8.83 42.45 28.07
CA ARG A 38 -8.07 43.48 27.34
C ARG A 38 -8.56 43.54 25.89
N LYS A 39 -9.38 44.56 25.61
CA LYS A 39 -9.65 45.08 24.26
C LYS A 39 -8.31 45.40 23.60
N ARG A 40 -7.86 44.56 22.67
CA ARG A 40 -6.82 44.90 21.70
C ARG A 40 -7.42 45.01 20.31
N LYS A 41 -6.97 46.07 19.66
CA LYS A 41 -7.38 46.67 18.40
C LYS A 41 -7.17 45.68 17.26
N ARG A 42 -8.23 45.45 16.48
CA ARG A 42 -8.22 44.73 15.19
C ARG A 42 -7.13 45.34 14.30
N SER A 43 -6.08 44.57 14.04
CA SER A 43 -5.30 44.66 12.82
C SER A 43 -5.46 43.32 12.13
N ASP A 44 -6.12 43.34 10.97
CA ASP A 44 -6.21 42.22 10.06
C ASP A 44 -4.79 41.75 9.73
N ILE A 45 -4.43 40.61 10.29
CA ILE A 45 -3.29 39.83 9.86
C ILE A 45 -3.86 38.44 9.64
N ASP A 46 -3.74 37.98 8.39
CA ASP A 46 -3.97 36.61 7.96
C ASP A 46 -3.09 35.68 8.81
N SER A 47 -3.58 35.37 10.01
CA SER A 47 -3.05 34.30 10.84
C SER A 47 -3.55 33.02 10.22
N ALA A 48 -2.79 32.54 9.23
CA ALA A 48 -2.66 31.14 8.93
C ALA A 48 -2.36 30.43 10.26
N ASN A 49 -3.44 29.98 10.91
CA ASN A 49 -3.39 29.26 12.15
C ASN A 49 -2.94 27.83 11.82
N GLU A 50 -1.67 27.71 11.43
CA GLU A 50 -0.93 26.47 11.38
C GLU A 50 -0.81 25.95 12.81
N SER A 51 -1.86 25.25 13.25
CA SER A 51 -1.83 24.44 14.46
C SER A 51 -0.83 23.30 14.25
N SER A 52 0.42 23.64 14.51
CA SER A 52 1.57 22.74 14.59
C SER A 52 1.41 21.83 15.79
N ALA A 53 0.86 20.63 15.55
CA ALA A 53 1.25 19.35 16.16
C ALA A 53 0.21 18.28 15.85
N SER A 54 0.27 17.63 14.67
CA SER A 54 -0.05 16.19 14.56
C SER A 54 0.25 15.67 13.17
N SER A 55 1.33 14.89 13.04
CA SER A 55 1.68 14.06 11.87
C SER A 55 1.60 14.75 10.50
N THR A 56 2.72 15.32 10.03
CA THR A 56 2.87 15.73 8.63
C THR A 56 2.60 14.53 7.73
N SER A 57 1.40 14.46 7.16
CA SER A 57 1.03 13.46 6.17
C SER A 57 2.08 13.45 5.06
N LEU A 58 2.62 12.29 4.72
CA LEU A 58 3.60 12.16 3.62
C LEU A 58 2.97 12.43 2.25
N PHE A 59 1.63 12.40 2.16
CA PHE A 59 0.92 12.80 0.97
C PHE A 59 0.89 14.32 0.87
N SER A 60 1.46 14.85 -0.22
CA SER A 60 1.26 16.26 -0.58
C SER A 60 -0.24 16.55 -0.77
N ARG A 61 -0.66 17.82 -0.60
CA ARG A 61 -2.05 18.24 -0.87
C ARG A 61 -2.52 17.81 -2.26
N ARG A 62 -1.66 17.96 -3.28
CA ARG A 62 -1.93 17.55 -4.65
C ARG A 62 -2.09 16.03 -4.79
N THR A 63 -1.25 15.27 -4.09
CA THR A 63 -1.36 13.80 -4.08
C THR A 63 -2.67 13.34 -3.43
N LYS A 64 -3.04 13.92 -2.27
CA LYS A 64 -4.33 13.62 -1.62
C LYS A 64 -5.51 13.88 -2.56
N GLN A 65 -5.52 15.02 -3.24
CA GLN A 65 -6.56 15.36 -4.21
C GLN A 65 -6.67 14.31 -5.33
N LYS A 66 -5.54 13.90 -5.94
CA LYS A 66 -5.54 12.85 -6.97
C LYS A 66 -6.07 11.50 -6.46
N ILE A 67 -5.71 11.13 -5.23
CA ILE A 67 -6.20 9.88 -4.62
C ILE A 67 -7.71 9.92 -4.46
N VAL A 68 -8.25 11.03 -3.96
CA VAL A 68 -9.71 11.24 -3.82
C VAL A 68 -10.40 11.19 -5.18
N GLU A 69 -9.91 11.94 -6.17
CA GLU A 69 -10.49 11.99 -7.54
C GLU A 69 -10.52 10.63 -8.24
N ARG A 70 -9.50 9.77 -8.02
CA ARG A 70 -9.44 8.44 -8.64
C ARG A 70 -10.29 7.38 -7.96
N ASN A 71 -10.67 7.57 -6.70
CA ASN A 71 -11.38 6.57 -5.90
C ASN A 71 -12.82 7.02 -5.58
N ASN A 72 -13.53 7.53 -6.60
CA ASN A 72 -14.94 7.96 -6.54
C ASN A 72 -15.20 9.23 -5.70
N GLY A 73 -14.21 10.11 -5.56
CA GLY A 73 -14.39 11.45 -5.02
C GLY A 73 -14.42 11.51 -3.49
N GLU A 74 -15.19 12.47 -2.94
CA GLU A 74 -15.18 12.86 -1.53
C GLU A 74 -15.94 11.90 -0.59
N ARG A 75 -15.99 10.61 -0.92
CA ARG A 75 -16.61 9.57 -0.11
C ARG A 75 -15.56 8.60 0.42
N CYS A 76 -15.81 8.09 1.62
CA CYS A 76 -15.08 6.99 2.22
C CYS A 76 -15.19 5.78 1.31
N TRP A 77 -14.06 5.23 0.92
CA TRP A 77 -13.98 4.07 0.05
C TRP A 77 -14.64 2.83 0.66
N HIS A 78 -14.54 2.67 1.98
CA HIS A 78 -15.14 1.54 2.68
C HIS A 78 -16.65 1.71 2.87
N CYS A 79 -17.09 2.74 3.60
CA CYS A 79 -18.48 2.88 4.04
C CYS A 79 -19.33 3.88 3.27
N GLY A 80 -18.75 4.64 2.32
CA GLY A 80 -19.45 5.67 1.56
C GLY A 80 -19.75 6.98 2.32
N GLY A 81 -19.40 7.07 3.61
CA GLY A 81 -19.54 8.30 4.42
C GLY A 81 -18.68 9.45 3.89
N GLY A 82 -19.04 10.71 4.18
CA GLY A 82 -18.31 11.89 3.68
C GLY A 82 -16.98 12.17 4.39
N ALA A 83 -16.28 13.21 3.90
CA ALA A 83 -15.06 13.77 4.48
C ALA A 83 -13.91 12.74 4.66
N PRO A 84 -13.45 12.08 3.59
CA PRO A 84 -12.33 11.16 3.69
C PRO A 84 -11.01 11.91 3.97
N ASP A 85 -10.23 11.40 4.92
CA ASP A 85 -8.77 11.61 4.89
C ASP A 85 -8.13 10.47 4.09
N VAL A 86 -6.85 10.61 3.77
CA VAL A 86 -6.11 9.64 2.96
C VAL A 86 -5.23 8.78 3.86
N ALA A 87 -5.63 7.53 4.04
CA ALA A 87 -4.87 6.51 4.74
C ALA A 87 -3.75 5.96 3.86
N HIS A 88 -2.64 5.55 4.48
CA HIS A 88 -1.57 4.80 3.80
C HIS A 88 -1.88 3.30 3.88
N VAL A 89 -1.95 2.61 2.75
CA VAL A 89 -2.19 1.16 2.74
C VAL A 89 -1.00 0.41 3.34
N ILE A 90 0.22 0.76 2.92
CA ILE A 90 1.44 0.43 3.65
C ILE A 90 1.78 1.59 4.57
N SER A 91 1.56 1.40 5.86
CA SER A 91 1.78 2.43 6.87
C SER A 91 3.26 2.81 6.99
N LYS A 92 3.52 4.03 7.47
CA LYS A 92 4.88 4.48 7.83
C LYS A 92 5.55 3.60 8.89
N LYS A 93 4.75 2.92 9.73
CA LYS A 93 5.25 2.00 10.77
C LYS A 93 5.65 0.64 10.20
N ASP A 94 5.32 0.35 8.94
CA ASP A 94 5.73 -0.91 8.29
C ASP A 94 7.20 -0.84 7.87
N GLY A 95 8.07 -1.36 8.74
CA GLY A 95 9.52 -1.45 8.47
C GLY A 95 9.91 -2.36 7.31
N SER A 96 8.96 -3.06 6.68
CA SER A 96 9.24 -3.88 5.50
C SER A 96 9.17 -3.12 4.17
N PHE A 97 8.70 -1.87 4.15
CA PHE A 97 8.51 -1.10 2.91
C PHE A 97 9.76 -1.11 2.01
N SER A 98 10.91 -0.71 2.56
CA SER A 98 12.17 -0.67 1.79
C SER A 98 12.55 -2.04 1.23
N LYS A 99 12.32 -3.13 1.98
CA LYS A 99 12.58 -4.50 1.51
C LYS A 99 11.67 -4.86 0.33
N TYR A 100 10.39 -4.50 0.40
CA TYR A 100 9.43 -4.74 -0.68
C TYR A 100 9.80 -3.97 -1.95
N VAL A 101 10.28 -2.74 -1.83
CA VAL A 101 10.82 -1.97 -2.97
C VAL A 101 12.06 -2.65 -3.53
N THR A 102 13.04 -3.02 -2.68
CA THR A 102 14.27 -3.71 -3.10
C THR A 102 13.99 -5.06 -3.77
N TRP A 103 12.98 -5.79 -3.31
CA TRP A 103 12.57 -7.07 -3.90
C TRP A 103 11.74 -6.93 -5.18
N GLY A 104 11.45 -5.70 -5.63
CA GLY A 104 10.64 -5.44 -6.81
C GLY A 104 9.18 -5.86 -6.64
N LEU A 105 8.67 -5.89 -5.41
CA LEU A 105 7.29 -6.27 -5.12
C LEU A 105 6.31 -5.11 -5.29
N LEU A 106 6.78 -3.86 -5.19
CA LEU A 106 5.94 -2.67 -5.30
C LEU A 106 6.15 -1.96 -6.64
N THR A 107 5.08 -1.33 -7.11
CA THR A 107 5.05 -0.51 -8.34
C THR A 107 5.33 0.97 -8.07
N PHE A 108 5.76 1.29 -6.84
CA PHE A 108 6.12 2.62 -6.37
C PHE A 108 7.25 2.50 -5.33
N ASP A 109 8.01 3.58 -5.15
CA ASP A 109 9.28 3.58 -4.39
C ASP A 109 9.27 4.48 -3.14
N HIS A 110 8.18 5.20 -2.88
CA HIS A 110 8.02 6.06 -1.71
C HIS A 110 6.62 5.96 -1.09
N LEU A 111 6.51 6.11 0.23
CA LEU A 111 5.25 5.95 0.96
C LEU A 111 4.16 6.95 0.57
N GLY A 112 4.55 8.15 0.12
CA GLY A 112 3.64 9.22 -0.31
C GLY A 112 3.12 9.07 -1.74
N ASP A 113 3.30 7.93 -2.40
CA ASP A 113 2.81 7.68 -3.76
C ASP A 113 1.28 7.53 -3.80
N GLU A 114 0.65 8.02 -4.87
CA GLU A 114 -0.81 7.94 -5.06
C GLU A 114 -1.34 6.49 -5.04
N GLN A 115 -0.53 5.50 -5.43
CA GLN A 115 -0.89 4.09 -5.41
C GLN A 115 -0.91 3.48 -3.99
N ASN A 116 -0.38 4.18 -2.99
CA ASN A 116 -0.40 3.75 -1.58
C ASN A 116 -1.53 4.42 -0.77
N GLY A 117 -2.37 5.23 -1.41
CA GLY A 117 -3.41 6.01 -0.76
C GLY A 117 -4.80 5.38 -0.81
N LEU A 118 -5.56 5.50 0.28
CA LEU A 118 -6.94 5.05 0.38
C LEU A 118 -7.82 6.10 1.09
N PRO A 119 -8.85 6.68 0.43
CA PRO A 119 -9.70 7.67 1.08
C PRO A 119 -10.67 7.00 2.06
N LEU A 120 -10.58 7.34 3.34
CA LEU A 120 -11.39 6.77 4.42
C LEU A 120 -11.93 7.87 5.34
N CYS A 121 -13.18 7.75 5.79
CA CYS A 121 -13.69 8.62 6.86
C CYS A 121 -12.92 8.37 8.17
N PRO A 122 -12.95 9.30 9.14
CA PRO A 122 -12.15 9.20 10.36
C PRO A 122 -12.29 7.87 11.13
N SER A 123 -13.51 7.31 11.21
CA SER A 123 -13.75 6.04 11.91
C SER A 123 -13.13 4.85 11.16
N CYS A 124 -13.32 4.77 9.84
CA CYS A 124 -12.74 3.71 9.01
C CYS A 124 -11.21 3.83 8.97
N HIS A 125 -10.68 5.06 8.90
CA HIS A 125 -9.24 5.32 8.91
C HIS A 125 -8.61 4.80 10.22
N ARG A 126 -9.20 5.10 11.38
CA ARG A 126 -8.71 4.59 12.67
C ARG A 126 -8.73 3.06 12.74
N ALA A 127 -9.83 2.45 12.30
CA ALA A 127 -9.98 0.99 12.26
C ALA A 127 -9.00 0.33 11.27
N PHE A 128 -8.66 1.04 10.20
CA PHE A 128 -7.69 0.59 9.20
C PHE A 128 -6.25 0.75 9.67
N ASP A 129 -5.91 1.80 10.43
CA ASP A 129 -4.54 2.08 10.87
C ASP A 129 -4.08 1.23 12.06
N ASP A 130 -5.00 0.59 12.78
CA ASP A 130 -4.66 -0.30 13.88
C ASP A 130 -3.99 -1.58 13.31
N ILE A 131 -2.68 -1.70 13.50
CA ILE A 131 -1.89 -2.84 13.02
C ILE A 131 -2.05 -4.05 13.93
N ASN A 132 -2.21 -3.82 15.23
CA ASN A 132 -2.29 -4.89 16.22
C ASN A 132 -3.70 -5.47 16.27
N ASN A 133 -4.69 -4.65 15.92
CA ASN A 133 -6.09 -4.94 16.12
C ASN A 133 -6.95 -4.43 14.94
N PRO A 134 -6.62 -4.82 13.69
CA PRO A 134 -7.23 -4.25 12.49
C PRO A 134 -8.74 -4.47 12.51
N GLY A 135 -9.50 -3.38 12.34
CA GLY A 135 -10.95 -3.44 12.17
C GLY A 135 -11.37 -3.57 10.71
N LEU A 136 -10.53 -3.13 9.78
CA LEU A 136 -10.79 -3.11 8.34
C LEU A 136 -9.62 -3.71 7.57
N ILE A 137 -9.94 -4.58 6.60
CA ILE A 137 -9.04 -5.07 5.56
C ILE A 137 -9.76 -5.07 4.22
N PHE A 138 -9.01 -5.01 3.13
CA PHE A 138 -9.53 -5.33 1.82
C PHE A 138 -8.57 -6.21 1.03
N ILE A 139 -9.14 -7.07 0.19
CA ILE A 139 -8.43 -8.16 -0.52
C ILE A 139 -8.86 -8.11 -2.00
N PRO A 140 -7.95 -8.28 -2.98
CA PRO A 140 -8.35 -8.40 -4.38
C PRO A 140 -9.42 -9.48 -4.58
N THR A 141 -10.42 -9.24 -5.43
CA THR A 141 -11.52 -10.21 -5.61
C THR A 141 -11.13 -11.49 -6.32
N ASP A 142 -10.03 -11.46 -7.09
CA ASP A 142 -9.52 -12.59 -7.87
C ASP A 142 -8.06 -12.80 -7.46
N LEU A 143 -7.85 -13.60 -6.41
CA LEU A 143 -6.51 -13.95 -5.90
C LEU A 143 -5.78 -14.92 -6.83
N GLU A 144 -6.52 -15.74 -7.58
CA GLU A 144 -5.98 -16.70 -8.54
C GLU A 144 -5.15 -16.01 -9.63
N TYR A 145 -5.63 -14.85 -10.12
CA TYR A 145 -4.85 -14.00 -11.03
C TYR A 145 -3.44 -13.70 -10.51
N PHE A 146 -3.30 -13.37 -9.22
CA PHE A 146 -2.01 -13.04 -8.63
C PHE A 146 -1.13 -14.29 -8.44
N ILE A 147 -1.74 -15.44 -8.16
CA ILE A 147 -1.08 -16.74 -8.03
C ILE A 147 -0.48 -17.13 -9.38
N ASP A 148 -1.31 -17.14 -10.42
CA ASP A 148 -0.91 -17.46 -11.80
C ASP A 148 0.17 -16.50 -12.29
N PHE A 149 0.04 -15.22 -11.97
CA PHE A 149 1.00 -14.20 -12.37
C PHE A 149 2.39 -14.46 -11.75
N GLU A 150 2.47 -14.65 -10.43
CA GLU A 150 3.75 -14.92 -9.76
C GLU A 150 4.34 -16.26 -10.19
N LEU A 151 3.52 -17.29 -10.43
CA LEU A 151 3.99 -18.56 -10.98
C LEU A 151 4.63 -18.34 -12.36
N LYS A 152 3.96 -17.63 -13.28
CA LYS A 152 4.51 -17.34 -14.61
C LYS A 152 5.80 -16.52 -14.53
N ASP A 153 5.82 -15.46 -13.71
CA ASP A 153 7.01 -14.63 -13.52
C ASP A 153 8.18 -15.42 -12.92
N TYR A 154 7.92 -16.27 -11.92
CA TYR A 154 8.93 -17.13 -11.30
C TYR A 154 9.58 -18.08 -12.32
N HIS A 155 8.78 -18.79 -13.12
CA HIS A 155 9.31 -19.68 -14.16
C HIS A 155 10.12 -18.93 -15.21
N ASN A 156 9.67 -17.74 -15.62
CA ASN A 156 10.42 -16.90 -16.55
C ASN A 156 11.77 -16.45 -15.95
N ARG A 157 11.78 -16.01 -14.69
CA ARG A 157 13.04 -15.67 -14.01
C ARG A 157 13.99 -16.86 -13.91
N LEU A 158 13.45 -18.05 -13.65
CA LEU A 158 14.22 -19.30 -13.56
C LEU A 158 14.82 -19.69 -14.92
N ASP A 159 14.04 -19.64 -16.01
CA ASP A 159 14.54 -19.92 -17.37
C ASP A 159 15.68 -18.97 -17.74
N VAL A 160 15.47 -17.67 -17.57
CA VAL A 160 16.47 -16.65 -17.90
C VAL A 160 17.72 -16.80 -17.04
N ALA A 161 17.56 -17.08 -15.73
CA ALA A 161 18.69 -17.32 -14.84
C ALA A 161 19.51 -18.54 -15.28
N SER A 162 18.85 -19.64 -15.66
CA SER A 162 19.53 -20.86 -16.12
C SER A 162 20.31 -20.64 -17.41
N ARG A 163 19.82 -19.78 -18.30
CA ARG A 163 20.43 -19.53 -19.61
C ARG A 163 21.51 -18.46 -19.60
N LEU A 164 21.33 -17.42 -18.80
CA LEU A 164 22.17 -16.22 -18.83
C LEU A 164 23.01 -16.02 -17.56
N SER A 165 22.93 -16.93 -16.58
CA SER A 165 23.59 -16.79 -15.27
C SER A 165 23.29 -15.46 -14.57
N HIS A 166 22.12 -14.87 -14.86
CA HIS A 166 21.66 -13.61 -14.29
C HIS A 166 20.16 -13.69 -14.01
N VAL A 167 19.76 -13.42 -12.77
CA VAL A 167 18.35 -13.42 -12.37
C VAL A 167 17.72 -12.09 -12.80
N PRO A 168 16.74 -12.07 -13.72
CA PRO A 168 16.10 -10.83 -14.10
C PRO A 168 15.26 -10.27 -12.94
N PRO A 169 15.01 -8.95 -12.93
CA PRO A 169 14.15 -8.33 -11.92
C PRO A 169 12.74 -8.95 -11.92
N ARG A 170 12.15 -9.09 -10.73
CA ARG A 170 10.76 -9.54 -10.57
C ARG A 170 9.80 -8.56 -11.24
N ILE A 171 8.77 -9.08 -11.90
CA ILE A 171 7.64 -8.29 -12.40
C ILE A 171 6.45 -8.57 -11.49
N VAL A 172 5.66 -7.54 -11.17
CA VAL A 172 4.44 -7.65 -10.38
C VAL A 172 3.25 -7.03 -11.11
N PRO A 173 2.01 -7.46 -10.82
CA PRO A 173 0.82 -6.83 -11.39
C PRO A 173 0.70 -5.36 -10.98
N THR A 174 0.57 -4.49 -11.99
CA THR A 174 0.23 -3.09 -11.78
C THR A 174 -1.28 -2.93 -11.55
N PRO A 175 -1.74 -1.78 -10.99
CA PRO A 175 -3.18 -1.50 -10.88
C PRO A 175 -3.89 -1.62 -12.24
N GLN A 176 -3.26 -1.14 -13.31
CA GLN A 176 -3.82 -1.18 -14.66
C GLN A 176 -3.92 -2.61 -15.19
N MET A 177 -2.88 -3.43 -15.01
CA MET A 177 -2.89 -4.83 -15.45
C MET A 177 -3.99 -5.64 -14.77
N TYR A 178 -4.23 -5.39 -13.47
CA TYR A 178 -5.31 -6.07 -12.76
C TYR A 178 -6.69 -5.60 -13.23
N ALA A 179 -6.88 -4.28 -13.43
CA ALA A 179 -8.11 -3.74 -14.00
C ALA A 179 -8.40 -4.29 -15.41
N ASP A 180 -7.38 -4.38 -16.27
CA ASP A 180 -7.48 -4.93 -17.62
C ASP A 180 -7.88 -6.40 -17.61
N PHE A 181 -7.30 -7.20 -16.72
CA PHE A 181 -7.66 -8.60 -16.55
C PHE A 181 -9.15 -8.76 -16.17
N LEU A 182 -9.63 -7.99 -15.18
CA LEU A 182 -11.02 -8.05 -14.74
C LEU A 182 -11.99 -7.59 -15.83
N ARG A 183 -11.63 -6.57 -16.63
CA ARG A 183 -12.40 -6.14 -17.80
C ARG A 183 -12.42 -7.21 -18.89
N GLY A 184 -11.31 -7.88 -19.15
CA GLY A 184 -11.21 -9.00 -20.10
C GLY A 184 -12.11 -10.18 -19.72
N ARG A 185 -12.33 -10.40 -18.42
CA ARG A 185 -13.28 -11.39 -17.88
C ARG A 185 -14.72 -10.89 -17.78
N GLN A 186 -15.00 -9.65 -18.19
CA GLN A 186 -16.32 -9.00 -18.07
C GLN A 186 -16.84 -8.91 -16.63
N ILE A 187 -15.93 -8.89 -15.65
CA ILE A 187 -16.26 -8.71 -14.22
C ILE A 187 -16.41 -7.23 -13.88
N LEU A 188 -15.63 -6.37 -14.52
CA LEU A 188 -15.68 -4.92 -14.36
C LEU A 188 -16.28 -4.24 -15.59
N SER A 189 -17.04 -3.16 -15.37
CA SER A 189 -17.52 -2.32 -16.47
C SER A 189 -16.34 -1.63 -17.18
N PRO A 190 -16.45 -1.34 -18.49
CA PRO A 190 -15.38 -0.67 -19.24
C PRO A 190 -14.96 0.69 -18.65
N GLU A 191 -15.87 1.37 -17.97
CA GLU A 191 -15.71 2.68 -17.35
C GLU A 191 -15.12 2.62 -15.94
N ALA A 192 -15.06 1.43 -15.32
CA ALA A 192 -14.51 1.23 -13.99
C ALA A 192 -13.02 1.62 -13.95
N LYS A 193 -12.64 2.38 -12.92
CA LYS A 193 -11.25 2.79 -12.68
C LYS A 193 -10.66 1.96 -11.55
N GLY A 194 -9.55 1.28 -11.82
CA GLY A 194 -8.84 0.47 -10.84
C GLY A 194 -9.30 -0.98 -10.76
N GLY A 195 -8.75 -1.71 -9.80
CA GLY A 195 -9.09 -3.11 -9.53
C GLY A 195 -10.30 -3.25 -8.61
N SER A 196 -10.81 -4.46 -8.50
CA SER A 196 -11.93 -4.82 -7.62
C SER A 196 -11.43 -5.49 -6.34
N TYR A 197 -11.97 -5.09 -5.18
CA TYR A 197 -11.51 -5.56 -3.87
C TYR A 197 -12.68 -5.86 -2.92
N TRP A 198 -12.67 -7.03 -2.31
CA TRP A 198 -13.55 -7.36 -1.17
C TRP A 198 -13.20 -6.49 0.03
N ARG A 199 -14.23 -6.02 0.74
CA ARG A 199 -14.10 -5.09 1.88
C ARG A 199 -14.58 -5.79 3.14
N TYR A 200 -13.66 -6.25 3.97
CA TYR A 200 -13.97 -6.99 5.18
C TYR A 200 -13.89 -6.10 6.41
N THR A 201 -15.00 -6.06 7.15
CA THR A 201 -15.10 -5.49 8.49
C THR A 201 -14.84 -6.62 9.48
N LEU A 202 -13.69 -6.57 10.15
CA LEU A 202 -13.25 -7.61 11.08
C LEU A 202 -13.76 -7.38 12.50
N ARG A 203 -14.12 -6.13 12.83
CA ARG A 203 -14.53 -5.71 14.17
C ARG A 203 -15.65 -4.68 14.09
N ASP A 204 -16.46 -4.62 15.14
CA ASP A 204 -17.40 -3.54 15.29
C ASP A 204 -16.67 -2.27 15.73
N PHE A 205 -16.57 -1.30 14.82
CA PHE A 205 -16.03 0.03 15.10
C PHE A 205 -17.02 1.14 14.69
N PHE A 206 -18.30 0.80 14.48
CA PHE A 206 -19.33 1.77 14.12
C PHE A 206 -20.08 2.24 15.38
N PRO A 207 -19.83 3.47 15.88
CA PRO A 207 -20.28 3.88 17.21
C PRO A 207 -21.80 4.08 17.36
N VAL A 208 -22.55 4.19 16.26
CA VAL A 208 -23.97 4.60 16.30
C VAL A 208 -24.93 3.43 16.19
N ASN A 209 -24.48 2.28 15.67
CA ASN A 209 -25.31 1.10 15.46
C ASN A 209 -24.56 -0.16 15.92
N ALA A 210 -23.95 -0.12 17.11
CA ALA A 210 -23.40 -1.32 17.75
C ALA A 210 -24.56 -2.26 18.11
N ASP A 211 -25.18 -2.81 17.08
CA ASP A 211 -26.11 -3.91 17.17
C ASP A 211 -25.29 -5.08 17.70
N LYS A 212 -25.82 -5.76 18.72
CA LYS A 212 -25.13 -6.88 19.37
C LYS A 212 -24.95 -8.08 18.43
N SER A 213 -25.42 -7.95 17.19
CA SER A 213 -25.40 -8.93 16.11
C SER A 213 -24.23 -8.76 15.14
N PHE A 214 -23.22 -7.94 15.44
CA PHE A 214 -22.06 -7.80 14.55
C PHE A 214 -21.43 -9.16 14.24
N ILE A 215 -21.34 -9.48 12.95
CA ILE A 215 -20.67 -10.67 12.43
C ILE A 215 -19.48 -10.18 11.57
N PRO A 216 -18.23 -10.55 11.92
CA PRO A 216 -17.08 -10.27 11.08
C PRO A 216 -17.29 -10.77 9.64
N GLY A 217 -16.85 -10.00 8.66
CA GLY A 217 -16.91 -10.38 7.25
C GLY A 217 -17.20 -9.20 6.33
N LEU A 218 -17.90 -9.43 5.22
CA LEU A 218 -18.26 -8.37 4.27
C LEU A 218 -19.20 -7.31 4.87
N GLY A 219 -19.85 -7.63 6.00
CA GLY A 219 -20.77 -6.74 6.70
C GLY A 219 -21.86 -6.21 5.75
N PRO A 220 -22.23 -4.92 5.84
CA PRO A 220 -23.20 -4.31 4.93
C PRO A 220 -22.65 -4.07 3.52
N PHE A 221 -21.35 -4.28 3.28
CA PHE A 221 -20.66 -3.97 2.02
C PHE A 221 -20.45 -5.22 1.17
N LYS A 222 -21.57 -5.85 0.77
CA LYS A 222 -21.57 -7.10 -0.02
C LYS A 222 -20.96 -6.96 -1.41
N GLU A 223 -20.87 -5.74 -1.93
CA GLU A 223 -20.26 -5.47 -3.23
C GLU A 223 -18.77 -5.15 -3.06
N PRO A 224 -17.90 -5.58 -3.99
CA PRO A 224 -16.51 -5.13 -4.03
C PRO A 224 -16.39 -3.61 -4.20
N GLY A 225 -15.33 -3.02 -3.63
CA GLY A 225 -14.94 -1.64 -3.88
C GLY A 225 -13.90 -1.54 -5.00
N LEU A 226 -13.98 -0.48 -5.80
CA LEU A 226 -12.98 -0.17 -6.82
C LEU A 226 -11.84 0.65 -6.24
N TRP A 227 -10.60 0.18 -6.36
CA TRP A 227 -9.42 0.91 -5.87
C TRP A 227 -8.33 1.00 -6.93
N CYS A 228 -7.79 2.20 -7.13
CA CYS A 228 -6.78 2.49 -8.16
C CYS A 228 -5.33 2.31 -7.69
N GLY A 229 -5.10 1.83 -6.46
CA GLY A 229 -3.76 1.66 -5.93
C GLY A 229 -3.12 0.32 -6.25
N ALA A 230 -1.87 0.16 -5.79
CA ALA A 230 -1.03 -1.00 -6.08
C ALA A 230 -1.60 -2.27 -5.43
N PRO A 231 -1.94 -3.32 -6.20
CA PRO A 231 -2.49 -4.54 -5.63
C PRO A 231 -1.58 -5.18 -4.57
N MET A 232 -0.25 -5.09 -4.75
CA MET A 232 0.69 -5.62 -3.77
C MET A 232 0.62 -4.89 -2.41
N ALA A 233 0.27 -3.61 -2.38
CA ALA A 233 0.08 -2.90 -1.12
C ALA A 233 -1.13 -3.46 -0.35
N ALA A 234 -2.22 -3.78 -1.05
CA ALA A 234 -3.37 -4.48 -0.46
C ALA A 234 -2.99 -5.88 0.03
N LEU A 235 -2.29 -6.67 -0.80
CA LEU A 235 -1.81 -8.01 -0.42
C LEU A 235 -0.86 -7.96 0.78
N ARG A 236 0.05 -6.99 0.84
CA ARG A 236 0.93 -6.77 1.99
C ARG A 236 0.13 -6.54 3.26
N ARG A 237 -0.88 -5.67 3.21
CA ARG A 237 -1.79 -5.45 4.34
C ARG A 237 -2.50 -6.74 4.72
N ALA A 238 -2.99 -7.50 3.75
CA ALA A 238 -3.63 -8.79 3.98
C ALA A 238 -2.71 -9.80 4.68
N PHE A 239 -1.46 -9.92 4.26
CA PHE A 239 -0.49 -10.81 4.89
C PHE A 239 -0.20 -10.45 6.36
N GLN A 240 -0.28 -9.16 6.73
CA GLN A 240 -0.16 -8.75 8.13
C GLN A 240 -1.33 -9.25 8.95
N VAL A 241 -2.55 -9.04 8.44
CA VAL A 241 -3.79 -9.41 9.14
C VAL A 241 -3.89 -10.92 9.32
N ILE A 242 -3.73 -11.73 8.26
CA ILE A 242 -3.88 -13.19 8.34
C ILE A 242 -2.79 -13.88 9.20
N SER A 243 -1.76 -13.14 9.63
CA SER A 243 -0.77 -13.68 10.58
C SER A 243 -1.33 -13.78 12.01
N ASP A 244 -2.44 -13.11 12.30
CA ASP A 244 -3.16 -13.21 13.56
C ASP A 244 -4.14 -14.39 13.51
N PRO A 245 -3.98 -15.42 14.37
CA PRO A 245 -4.85 -16.59 14.39
C PRO A 245 -6.28 -16.28 14.87
N THR A 246 -6.53 -15.07 15.38
CA THR A 246 -7.85 -14.65 15.88
C THR A 246 -8.69 -13.94 14.81
N VAL A 247 -8.20 -13.83 13.58
CA VAL A 247 -8.95 -13.18 12.49
C VAL A 247 -10.11 -14.05 12.04
N GLU A 248 -11.30 -13.47 12.10
CA GLU A 248 -12.55 -14.08 11.63
C GLU A 248 -13.16 -13.29 10.46
N GLY A 249 -14.12 -13.89 9.76
CA GLY A 249 -14.93 -13.23 8.72
C GLY A 249 -14.34 -13.26 7.30
N ILE A 250 -13.08 -13.65 7.14
CA ILE A 250 -12.50 -13.92 5.82
C ILE A 250 -12.80 -15.38 5.44
N PRO A 251 -13.35 -15.66 4.25
CA PRO A 251 -13.58 -17.02 3.77
C PRO A 251 -12.29 -17.86 3.74
N GLU A 252 -12.41 -19.14 4.12
CA GLU A 252 -11.27 -20.07 4.24
C GLU A 252 -10.51 -20.27 2.91
N ASP A 253 -11.23 -20.30 1.79
CA ASP A 253 -10.65 -20.40 0.45
C ASP A 253 -9.75 -19.19 0.14
N GLN A 254 -10.18 -17.97 0.51
CA GLN A 254 -9.35 -16.78 0.36
C GLN A 254 -8.15 -16.78 1.32
N LEU A 255 -8.30 -17.30 2.54
CA LEU A 255 -7.19 -17.45 3.48
C LEU A 255 -6.11 -18.38 2.91
N GLU A 256 -6.48 -19.54 2.37
CA GLU A 256 -5.52 -20.47 1.76
C GLU A 256 -4.82 -19.84 0.55
N GLN A 257 -5.57 -19.14 -0.33
CA GLN A 257 -4.97 -18.43 -1.46
C GLN A 257 -4.00 -17.33 -1.02
N LEU A 258 -4.30 -16.59 0.06
CA LEU A 258 -3.37 -15.60 0.61
C LEU A 258 -2.12 -16.25 1.20
N TRP A 259 -2.26 -17.40 1.89
CA TRP A 259 -1.11 -18.17 2.38
C TRP A 259 -0.24 -18.69 1.24
N GLN A 260 -0.86 -19.18 0.17
CA GLN A 260 -0.17 -19.60 -1.05
C GLN A 260 0.59 -18.43 -1.67
N LEU A 261 -0.04 -17.28 -1.87
CA LEU A 261 0.62 -16.07 -2.39
C LEU A 261 1.80 -15.64 -1.52
N ARG A 262 1.64 -15.65 -0.20
CA ARG A 262 2.74 -15.33 0.72
C ARG A 262 3.92 -16.28 0.54
N LYS A 263 3.67 -17.59 0.42
CA LYS A 263 4.70 -18.60 0.13
C LYS A 263 5.37 -18.35 -1.22
N LEU A 264 4.60 -18.04 -2.26
CA LEU A 264 5.10 -17.75 -3.61
C LEU A 264 6.02 -16.53 -3.61
N TYR A 265 5.58 -15.41 -3.03
CA TYR A 265 6.39 -14.19 -3.02
C TYR A 265 7.68 -14.33 -2.21
N ALA A 266 7.72 -15.22 -1.20
CA ALA A 266 8.92 -15.52 -0.44
C ALA A 266 9.94 -16.38 -1.19
N ARG A 267 9.58 -17.00 -2.33
CA ARG A 267 10.50 -17.85 -3.10
C ARG A 267 11.67 -17.05 -3.67
N ARG A 268 12.86 -17.63 -3.57
CA ARG A 268 14.08 -17.15 -4.21
C ARG A 268 14.36 -17.97 -5.46
N ILE A 269 15.01 -17.32 -6.43
CA ILE A 269 15.62 -18.03 -7.56
C ILE A 269 17.00 -18.46 -7.08
N PRO A 270 17.36 -19.75 -7.17
CA PRO A 270 18.71 -20.19 -6.89
C PRO A 270 19.68 -19.41 -7.80
N CYS A 271 20.56 -18.61 -7.20
CA CYS A 271 21.71 -18.13 -7.94
C CYS A 271 22.62 -19.34 -8.09
N ALA A 272 23.07 -19.65 -9.31
CA ALA A 272 24.22 -20.51 -9.47
C ALA A 272 25.39 -19.68 -8.93
N ASP A 273 25.60 -19.76 -7.62
CA ASP A 273 26.69 -19.06 -6.97
C ASP A 273 27.94 -19.47 -7.73
N THR A 274 28.48 -18.48 -8.41
CA THR A 274 29.78 -18.55 -9.05
C THR A 274 30.67 -19.04 -7.94
N HIS A 275 31.19 -20.27 -8.05
CA HIS A 275 32.13 -20.86 -7.11
C HIS A 275 33.01 -19.73 -6.60
N GLU A 276 32.72 -19.26 -5.37
CA GLU A 276 33.68 -18.42 -4.66
C GLU A 276 34.81 -19.41 -4.49
N SER A 277 35.76 -19.33 -5.41
CA SER A 277 37.07 -19.90 -5.24
C SER A 277 37.52 -19.34 -3.92
N HIS A 278 37.32 -20.13 -2.87
CA HIS A 278 38.12 -20.14 -1.68
C HIS A 278 39.55 -20.12 -2.21
N THR A 279 40.09 -18.91 -2.33
CA THR A 279 41.52 -18.68 -2.31
C THR A 279 41.93 -19.25 -0.98
N SER A 280 42.33 -20.51 -1.06
CA SER A 280 43.01 -21.25 -0.02
C SER A 280 43.90 -20.28 0.74
N ASP A 281 43.61 -20.14 2.02
CA ASP A 281 44.52 -19.61 3.01
C ASP A 281 45.85 -20.37 2.85
N VAL A 282 46.76 -19.80 2.07
CA VAL A 282 48.17 -20.10 2.18
C VAL A 282 48.56 -19.49 3.51
N ALA A 283 48.75 -20.39 4.47
CA ALA A 283 49.34 -20.13 5.76
C ALA A 283 50.53 -19.19 5.63
N ASP A 284 50.46 -18.04 6.29
CA ASP A 284 51.65 -17.39 6.81
C ASP A 284 51.53 -17.36 8.33
N GLN A 285 52.17 -18.36 8.93
CA GLN A 285 52.58 -18.32 10.31
C GLN A 285 53.74 -17.34 10.38
N ASP A 286 53.58 -16.18 11.03
CA ASP A 286 54.77 -15.54 11.63
C ASP A 286 54.44 -14.69 12.87
N ILE A 287 54.78 -15.30 14.01
CA ILE A 287 55.54 -14.74 15.14
C ILE A 287 55.19 -13.31 15.62
N GLY A 288 54.40 -13.28 16.71
CA GLY A 288 54.86 -12.83 18.03
C GLY A 288 55.14 -11.34 18.29
N HIS A 289 54.32 -10.73 19.16
CA HIS A 289 54.75 -9.81 20.24
C HIS A 289 53.53 -9.40 21.10
N ARG A 290 53.38 -9.79 22.39
CA ARG A 290 53.79 -9.03 23.61
C ARG A 290 53.77 -7.50 23.39
N THR A 291 52.99 -6.68 24.11
CA THR A 291 52.92 -6.53 25.58
C THR A 291 51.79 -5.56 25.99
N THR A 292 51.28 -5.77 27.20
CA THR A 292 50.71 -4.83 28.19
C THR A 292 50.82 -3.31 27.95
N SER A 293 49.75 -2.56 28.25
CA SER A 293 49.69 -1.64 29.42
C SER A 293 48.47 -0.71 29.38
N ASP A 294 47.86 -0.54 30.54
CA ASP A 294 46.88 0.48 30.90
C ASP A 294 47.35 1.92 30.65
N ALA A 295 46.40 2.82 30.33
CA ALA A 295 46.39 4.22 30.79
C ALA A 295 45.05 4.88 30.47
N GLU A 296 44.32 5.23 31.52
CA GLU A 296 43.33 6.32 31.57
C GLU A 296 44.01 7.68 31.35
N GLU A 297 43.41 8.60 30.59
CA GLU A 297 43.00 9.95 31.07
C GLU A 297 42.35 10.80 29.95
N PRO A 298 41.59 11.86 30.32
CA PRO A 298 40.57 12.47 29.48
C PRO A 298 40.96 13.82 28.85
N ALA A 299 40.00 14.32 28.06
CA ALA A 299 39.76 15.71 27.67
C ALA A 299 40.71 16.33 26.63
N GLN A 300 40.12 16.71 25.49
CA GLN A 300 40.17 18.10 25.04
C GLN A 300 39.15 18.37 23.94
N ALA A 301 38.29 19.35 24.23
CA ALA A 301 37.48 20.04 23.24
C ALA A 301 38.40 20.90 22.35
N SER A 302 38.11 20.97 21.06
CA SER A 302 38.49 22.10 20.22
C SER A 302 37.47 22.29 19.13
N ALA A 303 36.65 23.31 19.33
CA ALA A 303 35.92 23.98 18.27
C ALA A 303 36.91 24.63 17.32
N THR A 304 36.73 24.48 16.01
CA THR A 304 37.14 25.51 15.07
C THR A 304 36.21 25.55 13.88
N SER A 305 35.60 26.72 13.73
CA SER A 305 34.86 27.27 12.62
C SER A 305 35.65 27.28 11.31
N SER A 306 34.96 27.07 10.17
CA SER A 306 35.13 27.77 8.87
C SER A 306 34.15 27.12 7.87
N ALA A 307 32.99 27.69 7.56
CA ALA A 307 32.78 28.75 6.58
C ALA A 307 33.39 28.44 5.20
N THR A 308 32.59 27.89 4.29
CA THR A 308 32.69 28.23 2.86
C THR A 308 31.35 28.09 2.17
N SER A 309 30.80 29.26 1.85
CA SER A 309 29.62 29.54 1.04
C SER A 309 29.97 29.41 -0.44
N ALA A 310 29.08 28.85 -1.26
CA ALA A 310 29.10 28.97 -2.73
C ALA A 310 27.68 28.67 -3.28
N PRO A 311 27.27 29.22 -4.44
CA PRO A 311 26.07 30.06 -4.50
C PRO A 311 24.88 29.43 -5.21
N ALA A 312 23.70 29.90 -4.83
CA ALA A 312 22.44 29.70 -5.52
C ALA A 312 22.40 30.51 -6.84
N HIS A 313 22.16 29.82 -7.95
CA HIS A 313 21.78 30.47 -9.21
C HIS A 313 20.28 30.75 -9.22
N HIS A 314 19.95 32.02 -9.05
CA HIS A 314 18.66 32.61 -9.40
C HIS A 314 18.49 32.56 -10.92
N ILE A 315 17.43 31.91 -11.41
CA ILE A 315 16.92 32.15 -12.76
C ILE A 315 15.57 32.87 -12.61
N THR A 316 15.64 34.18 -12.82
CA THR A 316 14.50 35.07 -13.09
C THR A 316 13.98 34.82 -14.49
N GLY A 317 12.73 34.39 -14.62
CA GLY A 317 11.95 34.43 -15.84
C GLY A 317 10.60 35.07 -15.53
N ALA A 318 10.42 36.31 -15.97
CA ALA A 318 9.20 37.10 -15.83
C ALA A 318 8.45 37.17 -17.17
N PHE A 319 7.12 37.30 -17.08
CA PHE A 319 6.14 37.59 -18.14
C PHE A 319 5.90 36.44 -19.15
N VAL A 320 4.67 36.01 -19.43
CA VAL A 320 3.56 36.81 -19.97
C VAL A 320 2.20 36.38 -19.40
N ASP A 321 1.49 37.39 -18.92
CA ASP A 321 0.07 37.43 -18.62
C ASP A 321 -0.72 37.32 -19.95
N ASN A 322 -1.68 36.39 -20.04
CA ASN A 322 -2.64 36.40 -21.14
C ASN A 322 -4.01 35.95 -20.64
N ASN A 323 -4.64 36.90 -19.96
CA ASN A 323 -6.04 36.90 -19.61
C ASN A 323 -6.79 37.55 -20.79
N ASP A 324 -7.53 36.78 -21.59
CA ASP A 324 -8.66 37.35 -22.32
C ASP A 324 -9.69 36.29 -22.77
N ARG A 325 -10.89 36.44 -22.18
CA ARG A 325 -12.22 36.43 -22.83
C ARG A 325 -12.57 35.33 -23.84
N ARG A 326 -13.64 34.58 -23.52
CA ARG A 326 -14.99 34.88 -24.05
C ARG A 326 -16.11 34.05 -23.41
N ASN A 327 -17.10 34.77 -22.90
CA ASN A 327 -18.49 34.33 -22.74
C ASN A 327 -19.18 34.19 -24.10
N ASN A 328 -20.03 33.17 -24.23
CA ASN A 328 -21.40 33.19 -24.82
C ASN A 328 -21.89 31.72 -24.88
N SER A 329 -22.95 31.32 -24.18
CA SER A 329 -24.39 31.65 -24.36
C SER A 329 -25.12 30.63 -25.25
N LEU A 330 -26.07 29.92 -24.61
CA LEU A 330 -27.42 29.54 -25.05
C LEU A 330 -27.67 28.59 -26.25
N ARG A 331 -28.52 27.58 -25.94
CA ARG A 331 -29.58 26.94 -26.76
C ARG A 331 -29.11 26.21 -28.04
N SER A 332 -29.74 25.15 -28.56
CA SER A 332 -31.02 24.48 -28.38
C SER A 332 -30.97 23.14 -29.13
N GLU A 333 -31.90 22.24 -28.79
CA GLU A 333 -32.61 21.30 -29.67
C GLU A 333 -31.96 20.02 -30.22
N ALA A 334 -32.56 18.92 -29.76
CA ALA A 334 -33.10 17.78 -30.49
C ALA A 334 -32.72 17.61 -31.99
N GLY A 335 -32.15 16.45 -32.29
CA GLY A 335 -32.00 15.96 -33.66
C GLY A 335 -31.80 14.44 -33.68
N VAL A 336 -32.90 13.71 -33.85
CA VAL A 336 -32.93 12.30 -34.23
C VAL A 336 -32.23 12.13 -35.58
N SER A 337 -31.25 11.21 -35.69
CA SER A 337 -30.92 10.59 -36.97
C SER A 337 -30.21 9.24 -36.86
N ARG A 338 -30.87 8.29 -37.54
CA ARG A 338 -30.51 6.95 -38.02
C ARG A 338 -29.02 6.69 -38.22
N SER A 339 -28.51 5.62 -37.61
CA SER A 339 -27.23 5.01 -37.96
C SER A 339 -27.40 4.00 -39.10
N SER A 340 -26.82 4.29 -40.25
CA SER A 340 -26.58 3.33 -41.33
C SER A 340 -25.28 2.56 -41.08
N THR A 341 -25.38 1.26 -41.28
CA THR A 341 -24.31 0.25 -41.29
C THR A 341 -23.36 0.44 -42.46
N THR A 342 -22.07 0.62 -42.20
CA THR A 342 -21.00 0.34 -43.17
C THR A 342 -19.79 -0.28 -42.46
N LYS A 343 -19.50 -1.54 -42.80
CA LYS A 343 -18.25 -2.24 -42.49
C LYS A 343 -17.15 -1.76 -43.44
N PRO A 344 -15.89 -1.61 -42.98
CA PRO A 344 -14.75 -1.70 -43.87
C PRO A 344 -13.93 -2.97 -43.60
N THR A 345 -13.73 -3.72 -44.68
CA THR A 345 -12.77 -4.81 -44.85
C THR A 345 -11.35 -4.24 -44.84
N PHE A 346 -10.46 -4.79 -44.00
CA PHE A 346 -9.03 -4.49 -44.02
C PHE A 346 -8.23 -5.76 -44.32
N THR A 347 -7.46 -5.71 -45.40
CA THR A 347 -6.42 -6.66 -45.81
C THR A 347 -5.10 -6.35 -45.08
N PRO A 348 -4.29 -7.34 -44.69
CA PRO A 348 -3.03 -7.09 -43.98
C PRO A 348 -1.83 -7.10 -44.94
N THR A 349 -0.99 -6.07 -44.85
CA THR A 349 0.35 -6.06 -45.47
C THR A 349 1.41 -6.25 -44.39
N LEU A 350 2.09 -7.40 -44.47
CA LEU A 350 3.33 -7.72 -43.79
C LEU A 350 4.43 -6.72 -44.20
N SER A 351 5.12 -6.13 -43.22
CA SER A 351 6.48 -5.65 -43.43
C SER A 351 7.33 -5.89 -42.19
N ARG A 352 8.48 -6.50 -42.45
CA ARG A 352 9.48 -7.05 -41.57
C ARG A 352 10.64 -6.06 -41.58
N ASP A 353 11.03 -5.55 -40.42
CA ASP A 353 12.38 -5.03 -40.23
C ASP A 353 12.84 -5.22 -38.79
N ALA A 354 13.83 -6.10 -38.62
CA ALA A 354 14.50 -6.38 -37.38
C ALA A 354 15.76 -5.51 -37.29
N ARG A 355 15.76 -4.54 -36.36
CA ARG A 355 17.00 -3.93 -35.85
C ARG A 355 17.08 -4.17 -34.36
N SER A 356 18.08 -4.97 -33.99
CA SER A 356 18.42 -5.32 -32.60
C SER A 356 19.00 -4.09 -31.87
N PRO A 357 18.41 -3.62 -30.76
CA PRO A 357 19.02 -2.61 -29.93
C PRO A 357 19.95 -3.26 -28.91
N ARG A 358 21.19 -2.72 -28.84
CA ARG A 358 22.20 -3.04 -27.85
C ARG A 358 21.65 -2.90 -26.42
N LEU A 359 21.77 -3.98 -25.65
CA LEU A 359 21.45 -4.02 -24.21
C LEU A 359 22.44 -3.14 -23.43
N ARG A 360 21.96 -2.01 -22.87
CA ARG A 360 22.67 -1.29 -21.81
C ARG A 360 22.32 -1.91 -20.45
N LYS A 361 23.30 -1.94 -19.54
CA LYS A 361 23.17 -2.36 -18.13
C LYS A 361 22.04 -1.57 -17.45
N PHE A 362 21.16 -2.25 -16.71
CA PHE A 362 20.08 -1.64 -15.94
C PHE A 362 20.04 -2.15 -14.49
N GLY A 363 20.32 -1.25 -13.56
CA GLY A 363 19.90 -1.28 -12.16
C GLY A 363 19.23 0.07 -11.84
N SER A 364 18.17 0.04 -11.02
CA SER A 364 17.33 1.17 -10.56
C SER A 364 16.87 2.17 -11.64
N GLY A 365 15.64 2.00 -12.13
CA GLY A 365 15.02 3.00 -13.03
C GLY A 365 14.02 2.46 -14.06
N ALA A 366 13.53 1.23 -13.93
CA ALA A 366 12.51 0.72 -14.84
C ALA A 366 11.19 1.46 -14.61
N THR A 367 10.83 2.35 -15.54
CA THR A 367 9.54 3.05 -15.55
C THR A 367 8.40 2.04 -15.80
N THR A 368 7.18 2.38 -15.39
CA THR A 368 5.96 1.58 -15.65
C THR A 368 5.84 1.17 -17.12
N GLU A 369 6.27 2.04 -18.04
CA GLU A 369 6.36 1.80 -19.49
C GLU A 369 7.21 0.57 -19.84
N ILE A 370 8.37 0.40 -19.20
CA ILE A 370 9.30 -0.71 -19.44
C ILE A 370 8.69 -2.03 -18.95
N ASN A 371 7.99 -1.99 -17.82
CA ASN A 371 7.29 -3.16 -17.30
C ASN A 371 6.12 -3.56 -18.21
N ILE A 372 5.39 -2.59 -18.76
CA ILE A 372 4.32 -2.83 -19.75
C ILE A 372 4.89 -3.46 -21.03
N GLN A 373 5.98 -2.92 -21.58
CA GLN A 373 6.60 -3.48 -22.80
C GLN A 373 7.13 -4.92 -22.58
N ARG A 374 7.70 -5.21 -21.40
CA ARG A 374 8.10 -6.57 -21.03
C ARG A 374 6.91 -7.51 -20.95
N TYR A 375 5.82 -7.09 -20.32
CA TYR A 375 4.59 -7.88 -20.25
C TYR A 375 4.01 -8.19 -21.64
N LEU A 376 3.94 -7.19 -22.52
CA LEU A 376 3.49 -7.38 -23.91
C LEU A 376 4.40 -8.34 -24.69
N THR A 377 5.68 -8.42 -24.32
CA THR A 377 6.61 -9.38 -24.92
C THR A 377 6.34 -10.80 -24.39
N MET A 378 6.09 -10.96 -23.08
CA MET A 378 5.72 -12.24 -22.46
C MET A 378 4.36 -12.80 -22.89
N LEU A 379 3.49 -11.98 -23.49
CA LEU A 379 2.21 -12.43 -24.07
C LEU A 379 2.36 -12.91 -25.52
N LYS A 380 3.48 -12.57 -26.19
CA LYS A 380 3.73 -12.92 -27.59
C LYS A 380 4.62 -14.16 -27.73
N SER A 381 5.27 -14.58 -26.65
CA SER A 381 5.98 -15.86 -26.45
C SER A 381 5.08 -16.83 -25.72
#